data_AF-A0A944V5T8-F1
#
_entry.id   AF-A0A944V5T8-F1
#
_cell.length_a   1.000
_cell.length_b   1.000
_cell.length_c   1.000
_cell.angle_alpha   90.00
_cell.angle_beta   90.00
_cell.angle_gamma   90.00
#
_symmetry.space_group_name_H-M   'P 1'
#
loop_
_entity.id
_entity.type
_entity.pdbx_description
1 polymer ?
#
loop_
_entity_poly.entity_id
_entity_poly.type
_entity_poly.pdbx_seq_one_letter_code
_entity_poly.pdbx_strand_id
1 'polypeptide(L)' 'MTATEAGAVSQIYPPIDDEDDILICDDLDEDGILDALDNCAGYFNPEQSDQNHNGIGDACE' A
#
# COMPACT_ATOMS: atom_id res chain seq x y z
N MET A 1 -24.65 7.24 -19.10
CA MET A 1 -24.00 5.98 -19.51
C MET A 1 -22.51 6.31 -19.52
N THR A 2 -21.91 6.40 -18.32
CA THR A 2 -21.04 5.36 -17.71
C THR A 2 -19.74 5.24 -18.53
N ALA A 3 -18.57 5.59 -18.01
CA ALA A 3 -18.03 5.13 -16.74
C ALA A 3 -17.31 6.24 -15.95
N THR A 4 -17.56 6.25 -14.64
CA THR A 4 -16.62 6.77 -13.64
C THR A 4 -15.52 5.72 -13.54
N GLU A 5 -14.34 5.98 -14.11
CA GLU A 5 -13.15 5.20 -13.77
C GLU A 5 -12.66 5.71 -12.43
N ALA A 6 -13.13 5.06 -11.37
CA ALA A 6 -12.51 5.12 -10.05
C ALA A 6 -11.36 4.11 -10.03
N GLY A 7 -10.20 4.54 -9.55
CA GLY A 7 -9.19 3.64 -9.00
C GLY A 7 -8.21 3.05 -10.02
N ALA A 8 -7.10 3.76 -10.19
CA ALA A 8 -5.77 3.16 -10.28
C ALA A 8 -4.78 4.29 -10.02
N VAL A 9 -4.39 4.49 -8.76
CA VAL A 9 -3.16 5.23 -8.49
C VAL A 9 -2.07 4.43 -9.19
N SER A 10 -1.43 5.09 -10.13
CA SER A 10 -0.47 4.54 -11.07
C SER A 10 0.56 3.68 -10.35
N GLN A 11 0.47 2.37 -10.55
CA GLN A 11 1.61 1.47 -10.44
C GLN A 11 2.66 1.97 -11.45
N ILE A 12 3.49 2.93 -11.02
CA ILE A 12 4.78 3.22 -11.63
C ILE A 12 5.78 2.25 -11.01
N TYR A 13 5.51 0.95 -11.10
CA TYR A 13 6.57 -0.04 -11.00
C TYR A 13 7.03 -0.31 -12.43
N PRO A 14 8.31 -0.03 -12.75
CA PRO A 14 8.83 -0.35 -14.07
C PRO A 14 8.69 -1.86 -14.31
N PRO A 15 8.43 -2.30 -15.56
CA PRO A 15 8.46 -3.72 -15.89
C PRO A 15 9.88 -4.23 -15.63
N ILE A 16 10.07 -4.98 -14.55
CA ILE A 16 11.37 -5.54 -14.18
C ILE A 16 11.52 -6.85 -14.96
N ASP A 17 12.03 -6.73 -16.19
CA ASP A 17 12.35 -7.87 -17.08
C ASP A 17 13.83 -8.30 -16.95
N ASP A 18 14.55 -7.87 -15.91
CA ASP A 18 15.95 -8.24 -15.70
C ASP A 18 16.22 -8.60 -14.23
N GLU A 19 16.74 -9.82 -14.05
CA GLU A 19 16.95 -10.56 -12.81
C GLU A 19 18.08 -9.96 -11.94
N ASP A 20 17.85 -8.81 -11.30
CA ASP A 20 18.70 -8.31 -10.20
C ASP A 20 17.84 -7.85 -9.00
N ASP A 21 17.68 -8.80 -8.07
CA ASP A 21 16.96 -8.73 -6.79
C ASP A 21 17.35 -7.54 -5.90
N ILE A 22 16.46 -6.54 -5.79
CA ILE A 22 16.21 -5.83 -4.52
C ILE A 22 14.69 -5.72 -4.34
N LEU A 23 14.06 -6.86 -4.03
CA LEU A 23 12.68 -6.98 -3.59
C LEU A 23 12.60 -6.50 -2.13
N ILE A 24 12.40 -5.20 -1.92
CA ILE A 24 12.15 -4.59 -0.60
C ILE A 24 10.83 -3.82 -0.54
N CYS A 25 10.05 -3.79 -1.61
CA CYS A 25 8.80 -3.05 -1.68
C CYS A 25 7.61 -3.98 -1.94
N ASP A 26 7.31 -4.84 -0.98
CA ASP A 26 5.99 -5.46 -0.92
C ASP A 26 4.98 -4.42 -0.37
N ASP A 27 3.77 -4.48 -0.89
CA ASP A 27 2.56 -3.77 -0.47
C ASP A 27 1.46 -4.84 -0.49
N LEU A 28 1.34 -5.54 0.63
CA LEU A 28 0.59 -6.79 0.76
C LEU A 28 -0.92 -6.59 0.67
N ASP A 29 -1.42 -5.41 1.03
CA ASP A 29 -2.85 -5.10 1.01
C ASP A 29 -3.27 -4.13 -0.11
N GLU A 30 -2.30 -3.73 -0.95
CA GLU A 30 -2.47 -2.91 -2.15
C GLU A 30 -3.08 -1.53 -1.85
N ASP A 31 -2.76 -0.96 -0.68
CA ASP A 31 -3.25 0.36 -0.27
C ASP A 31 -2.37 1.53 -0.75
N GLY A 32 -1.21 1.22 -1.33
CA GLY A 32 -0.25 2.17 -1.88
C GLY A 32 0.86 2.56 -0.90
N ILE A 33 0.90 1.96 0.29
CA ILE A 33 1.97 2.08 1.27
C ILE A 33 2.75 0.76 1.32
N LEU A 34 4.07 0.85 1.39
CA LEU A 34 4.92 -0.35 1.50
C LEU A 34 4.74 -1.00 2.86
N ASP A 35 4.79 -2.33 2.94
CA ASP A 35 4.69 -3.10 4.18
C ASP A 35 5.64 -2.59 5.28
N ALA A 36 6.82 -2.09 4.89
CA ALA A 36 7.82 -1.55 5.81
C ALA A 36 7.49 -0.16 6.38
N LEU A 37 6.55 0.55 5.76
CA LEU A 37 6.09 1.89 6.13
C LEU A 37 4.63 1.91 6.58
N ASP A 38 3.91 0.80 6.42
CA ASP A 38 2.50 0.66 6.72
C ASP A 38 2.27 0.29 8.20
N ASN A 39 1.44 1.08 8.89
CA ASN A 39 1.03 0.79 10.26
C ASN A 39 0.00 -0.35 10.38
N CYS A 40 -0.47 -0.88 9.25
CA CYS A 40 -1.33 -2.05 9.12
C CYS A 40 -1.09 -2.85 7.83
N ALA A 41 0.13 -3.34 7.59
CA ALA A 41 0.59 -4.09 6.40
C ALA A 41 -0.25 -5.29 5.87
N GLY A 42 -1.43 -5.60 6.41
CA GLY A 42 -2.35 -6.59 5.85
C GLY A 42 -3.81 -6.15 5.86
N TYR A 43 -4.07 -4.86 6.07
CA TYR A 43 -5.41 -4.29 6.19
C TYR A 43 -5.48 -2.91 5.53
N PHE A 44 -5.94 -2.89 4.27
CA PHE A 44 -6.09 -1.68 3.46
C PHE A 44 -6.51 -0.45 4.26
N ASN A 45 -5.60 0.51 4.43
CA ASN A 45 -5.81 1.72 5.22
C ASN A 45 -4.97 2.91 4.69
N PRO A 46 -5.25 3.41 3.47
CA PRO A 46 -4.38 4.36 2.76
C PRO A 46 -4.20 5.73 3.46
N GLU A 47 -5.06 6.06 4.42
CA GLU A 47 -4.97 7.27 5.23
C GLU A 47 -4.06 7.10 6.46
N GLN A 48 -3.58 5.88 6.74
CA GLN A 48 -2.62 5.54 7.81
C GLN A 48 -3.02 6.15 9.17
N SER A 49 -4.32 6.12 9.48
CA SER A 49 -4.86 6.70 10.72
C SER A 49 -4.38 5.91 11.93
N ASP A 50 -3.84 6.63 12.93
CA ASP A 50 -3.47 6.10 14.25
C ASP A 50 -3.82 7.18 15.29
N GLN A 51 -5.04 7.13 15.82
CA GLN A 51 -5.55 8.19 16.70
C GLN A 51 -4.88 8.20 18.07
N ASN A 52 -4.44 7.03 18.54
CA ASN A 52 -3.86 6.89 19.87
C ASN A 52 -2.31 7.01 19.85
N HIS A 53 -1.71 7.08 18.66
CA HIS A 53 -0.29 7.28 18.39
C HIS A 53 0.58 6.14 18.95
N ASN A 54 0.11 4.90 18.86
CA ASN A 54 0.85 3.73 19.34
C ASN A 54 1.66 3.02 18.24
N GLY A 55 1.54 3.46 16.98
CA GLY A 55 2.23 2.89 15.83
C GLY A 55 1.50 1.71 15.18
N ILE A 56 0.29 1.39 15.63
CA ILE A 56 -0.63 0.43 15.01
C ILE A 56 -1.78 1.26 14.42
N GLY A 57 -2.12 1.03 13.16
CA GLY A 57 -3.21 1.77 12.55
C GLY A 57 -4.58 1.39 13.14
N ASP A 58 -5.50 2.35 13.13
CA ASP A 58 -6.89 2.18 13.60
C ASP A 58 -7.61 1.00 12.91
N ALA A 59 -7.16 0.59 11.72
CA ALA A 59 -7.72 -0.52 10.95
C ALA A 59 -7.36 -1.91 11.51
N CYS A 60 -6.27 -2.03 12.29
CA CYS A 60 -5.73 -3.30 12.77
C CYS A 60 -5.54 -3.37 14.30
N GLU A 61 -6.12 -2.44 15.06
CA GLU A 61 -6.27 -2.49 16.54
C GLU A 61 -7.50 -3.27 17.03
#